data_AF-A9RED4-F1
#
_entry.id   AF-A9RED4-F1
#
_cell.length_a   1.000
_cell.length_b   1.000
_cell.length_c   1.000
_cell.angle_alpha   90.00
_cell.angle_beta   90.00
_cell.angle_gamma   90.00
#
_symmetry.space_group_name_H-M   'P 1'
#
loop_
_entity.id
_entity.type
_entity.pdbx_description
1 polymer ?
#
loop_
_entity_poly.entity_id
_entity_poly.type
_entity_poly.pdbx_seq_one_letter_code
_entity_poly.pdbx_strand_id
1 'polypeptide(L)'
;MGICCPKLAPSRHGDDTLSSKPSTVVPTSSCPTLRETTHNMTTYAEAKRIPRVQLIGDKFCPFTLRVLIALQFKGIHVDAAWLTPEDLRNPNRIITASPNGKYPVLQNGLHRLISSTSAMLDYIEETFQYPTLIPSHIKGEVIKWASFIRDEFTPTLAQLIHDGNPVVQQRMTQDLKSAFAELNNGKRQHGKQGRFFSGSQFTLVDVYLIPTLLQVDVAKFFRGVSIDTVNSHLLSYSRAMHSFPNYAPVRVDMDLLKEAVAKLLFERDSLPFVVMTMLQHRSILRHMKKLVVLADELLVNKLASEVGQFGTLGAVPGKHVHLLWKMDGRLVDLMQEHAQMEERVLFPAIDSRGQGMTGTALTDHARDLPVMNGIREDIKGVMALERDCADYLEGLQALSTRLRAFQENTVDHYHEEERDLLPKLNVIDLATKKQDELMVQCFGIMEDSHGRLLPFLLQGMEPHEVIQYLELLKKSFEGGKSRLFTGILFCLENADEEFKDVCKTAQERIIEMMALENAKTAGS
;
A
#
# COMPACT_ATOMS: atom_id res chain seq x y z
N MET A 1 -6.36 1.98 21.44
CA MET A 1 -7.47 1.54 20.59
C MET A 1 -7.35 0.02 20.39
N GLY A 2 -8.35 -0.74 20.82
CA GLY A 2 -8.36 -2.21 20.86
C GLY A 2 -8.71 -2.87 19.52
N ILE A 3 -8.13 -2.39 18.42
CA ILE A 3 -8.19 -3.11 17.15
C ILE A 3 -7.08 -4.14 17.19
N CYS A 4 -7.34 -5.32 16.62
CA CYS A 4 -6.43 -6.46 16.63
C CYS A 4 -5.22 -6.19 15.72
N CYS A 5 -4.44 -5.16 16.03
CA CYS A 5 -3.19 -4.84 15.37
C CYS A 5 -2.12 -5.80 15.91
N PRO A 6 -1.34 -6.45 15.04
CA PRO A 6 -0.18 -7.19 15.49
C PRO A 6 0.76 -6.25 16.27
N LYS A 7 1.33 -6.75 17.36
CA LYS A 7 2.45 -6.05 18.01
C LYS A 7 3.58 -5.95 17.00
N LEU A 8 4.03 -4.72 16.72
CA LEU A 8 5.24 -4.46 15.92
C LEU A 8 6.41 -5.21 16.57
N ALA A 9 7.12 -6.02 15.79
CA ALA A 9 8.21 -6.84 16.31
C ALA A 9 9.45 -5.97 16.63
N PRO A 10 10.13 -6.16 17.77
CA PRO A 10 11.46 -5.59 17.99
C PRO A 10 12.51 -6.32 17.13
N SER A 11 13.46 -5.57 16.58
CA SER A 11 14.58 -6.09 15.78
C SER A 11 15.39 -7.13 16.57
N ARG A 12 15.58 -8.32 16.01
CA ARG A 12 16.48 -9.35 16.58
C ARG A 12 17.60 -9.65 15.60
N HIS A 13 18.80 -9.13 15.91
CA HIS A 13 20.07 -9.71 15.48
C HIS A 13 20.48 -10.76 16.52
N GLY A 14 20.97 -11.90 16.07
CA GLY A 14 21.54 -12.94 16.93
C GLY A 14 21.61 -14.28 16.23
N ASP A 15 22.81 -14.58 15.72
CA ASP A 15 23.26 -15.90 15.28
C ASP A 15 22.98 -16.97 16.32
N ASP A 16 22.63 -18.18 15.88
CA ASP A 16 23.42 -19.34 16.25
C ASP A 16 23.14 -20.57 15.39
N THR A 17 24.24 -21.25 15.09
CA THR A 17 24.41 -22.40 14.21
C THR A 17 24.01 -23.70 14.90
N LEU A 18 23.41 -24.67 14.19
CA LEU A 18 23.50 -26.05 14.63
C LEU A 18 23.50 -27.10 13.51
N SER A 19 24.31 -28.11 13.78
CA SER A 19 24.86 -29.13 12.91
C SER A 19 23.86 -30.22 12.47
N SER A 20 24.14 -30.71 11.26
CA SER A 20 23.66 -31.91 10.55
C SER A 20 23.81 -33.22 11.37
N LYS A 21 23.15 -34.38 11.16
CA LYS A 21 22.63 -35.08 9.97
C LYS A 21 22.00 -36.45 10.44
N PRO A 22 21.61 -37.42 9.59
CA PRO A 22 20.21 -37.85 9.39
C PRO A 22 19.92 -39.32 9.80
N SER A 23 18.66 -39.77 9.68
CA SER A 23 18.39 -41.16 9.26
C SER A 23 16.99 -41.36 8.66
N THR A 24 17.05 -41.90 7.45
CA THR A 24 16.08 -42.58 6.57
C THR A 24 15.22 -43.64 7.24
N VAL A 25 13.97 -43.85 6.76
CA VAL A 25 13.46 -45.10 6.12
C VAL A 25 12.03 -44.88 5.59
N VAL A 26 11.78 -45.42 4.39
CA VAL A 26 10.55 -45.42 3.55
C VAL A 26 9.65 -46.61 3.95
N PRO A 27 8.29 -46.54 3.89
CA PRO A 27 7.58 -47.28 2.83
C PRO A 27 6.25 -46.68 2.31
N THR A 28 6.13 -46.67 0.98
CA THR A 28 5.03 -47.11 0.08
C THR A 28 3.54 -47.05 0.50
N SER A 29 2.81 -46.23 -0.29
CA SER A 29 1.53 -46.48 -1.02
C SER A 29 0.39 -47.27 -0.37
N SER A 30 -0.77 -46.61 -0.22
CA SER A 30 -1.98 -46.88 -1.03
C SER A 30 -3.14 -45.97 -0.60
N CYS A 31 -3.89 -45.49 -1.59
CA CYS A 31 -5.01 -44.56 -1.47
C CYS A 31 -6.34 -45.32 -1.62
N PRO A 32 -7.42 -44.94 -0.92
CA PRO A 32 -8.76 -45.15 -1.45
C PRO A 32 -9.56 -43.84 -1.58
N THR A 33 -10.23 -43.77 -2.72
CA THR A 33 -11.15 -42.76 -3.26
C THR A 33 -12.38 -42.51 -2.38
N LEU A 34 -12.73 -41.23 -2.16
CA LEU A 34 -13.99 -40.81 -1.54
C LEU A 34 -15.12 -40.76 -2.58
N ARG A 35 -16.24 -41.44 -2.31
CA ARG A 35 -17.52 -41.30 -3.03
C ARG A 35 -18.31 -40.13 -2.45
N GLU A 36 -18.83 -39.29 -3.34
CA GLU A 36 -19.75 -38.18 -3.05
C GLU A 36 -21.07 -38.70 -2.44
N THR A 37 -21.59 -38.01 -1.43
CA THR A 37 -22.96 -38.21 -0.93
C THR A 37 -23.72 -36.88 -0.88
N THR A 38 -24.94 -36.94 -1.38
CA THR A 38 -25.92 -35.89 -1.63
C THR A 38 -26.50 -35.26 -0.36
N HIS A 39 -26.83 -33.96 -0.43
CA HIS A 39 -27.51 -33.17 0.60
C HIS A 39 -28.82 -33.80 1.09
N ASN A 40 -28.94 -34.01 2.41
CA ASN A 40 -30.21 -34.28 3.10
C ASN A 40 -30.52 -33.14 4.08
N MET A 41 -31.79 -32.69 4.07
CA MET A 41 -32.34 -31.72 5.02
C MET A 41 -32.32 -32.26 6.45
N THR A 42 -31.65 -31.54 7.34
CA THR A 42 -31.44 -31.89 8.75
C THR A 42 -32.66 -31.49 9.61
N THR A 43 -33.12 -32.39 10.47
CA THR A 43 -34.30 -32.19 11.33
C THR A 43 -33.99 -31.30 12.56
N TYR A 44 -35.01 -30.65 13.14
CA TYR A 44 -34.90 -29.80 14.33
C TYR A 44 -34.25 -30.49 15.56
N ALA A 45 -34.29 -31.82 15.63
CA ALA A 45 -33.67 -32.61 16.70
C ALA A 45 -32.15 -32.84 16.48
N GLU A 46 -31.70 -32.93 15.23
CA GLU A 46 -30.28 -33.04 14.87
C GLU A 46 -29.54 -31.70 15.07
N ALA A 47 -30.24 -30.56 14.90
CA ALA A 47 -29.71 -29.23 15.19
C ALA A 47 -29.29 -29.02 16.67
N LYS A 48 -29.82 -29.83 17.61
CA LYS A 48 -29.44 -29.82 19.03
C LYS A 48 -28.15 -30.59 19.35
N ARG A 49 -27.62 -31.38 18.41
CA ARG A 49 -26.38 -32.17 18.59
C ARG A 49 -25.14 -31.55 17.95
N ILE A 50 -25.28 -30.48 17.18
CA ILE A 50 -24.15 -29.79 16.57
C ILE A 50 -23.45 -28.99 17.68
N PRO A 51 -22.14 -29.22 17.94
CA PRO A 51 -21.40 -28.43 18.92
C PRO A 51 -21.51 -26.95 18.57
N ARG A 52 -21.92 -26.14 19.55
CA ARG A 52 -22.03 -24.68 19.39
C ARG A 52 -20.85 -24.01 20.10
N VAL A 53 -20.15 -23.16 19.36
CA VAL A 53 -19.01 -22.40 19.87
C VAL A 53 -19.29 -20.93 19.64
N GLN A 54 -19.15 -20.11 20.68
CA GLN A 54 -19.30 -18.67 20.56
C GLN A 54 -17.95 -18.04 20.18
N LEU A 55 -17.97 -17.14 19.20
CA LEU A 55 -16.80 -16.39 18.73
C LEU A 55 -17.11 -14.90 18.80
N ILE A 56 -16.32 -14.16 19.58
CA ILE A 56 -16.45 -12.71 19.73
C ILE A 56 -15.23 -12.06 19.09
N GLY A 57 -15.41 -11.12 18.18
CA GLY A 57 -14.29 -10.45 17.52
C GLY A 57 -14.72 -9.48 16.44
N ASP A 58 -13.77 -9.05 15.62
CA ASP A 58 -14.03 -8.14 14.50
C ASP A 58 -14.12 -8.93 13.19
N LYS A 59 -15.19 -8.70 12.42
CA LYS A 59 -15.44 -9.36 11.13
C LYS A 59 -14.42 -9.00 10.04
N PHE A 60 -13.62 -7.96 10.25
CA PHE A 60 -12.54 -7.53 9.35
C PHE A 60 -11.16 -7.99 9.83
N CYS A 61 -11.06 -8.52 11.04
CA CYS A 61 -9.80 -8.90 11.65
C CYS A 61 -9.30 -10.25 11.12
N PRO A 62 -8.11 -10.34 10.50
CA PRO A 62 -7.60 -11.59 9.95
C PRO A 62 -7.42 -12.70 11.02
N PHE A 63 -7.15 -12.32 12.27
CA PHE A 63 -7.03 -13.25 13.39
C PHE A 63 -8.37 -13.89 13.76
N THR A 64 -9.44 -13.10 13.78
CA THR A 64 -10.81 -13.60 14.01
C THR A 64 -11.27 -14.49 12.85
N LEU A 65 -10.96 -14.10 11.62
CA LEU A 65 -11.31 -14.87 10.42
C LEU A 65 -10.62 -16.24 10.39
N ARG A 66 -9.37 -16.37 10.86
CA ARG A 66 -8.69 -17.68 11.00
C ARG A 66 -9.50 -18.66 11.84
N VAL A 67 -9.95 -18.23 13.01
CA VAL A 67 -10.74 -19.05 13.92
C VAL A 67 -12.07 -19.44 13.29
N LEU A 68 -12.73 -18.48 12.61
CA LEU A 68 -13.99 -18.72 11.93
C LEU A 68 -13.84 -19.78 10.81
N ILE A 69 -12.82 -19.69 9.96
CA ILE A 69 -12.54 -20.68 8.90
C ILE A 69 -12.33 -22.06 9.50
N ALA A 70 -11.53 -22.16 10.57
CA ALA A 70 -11.24 -23.44 11.20
C ALA A 70 -12.51 -24.11 11.75
N LEU A 71 -13.33 -23.38 12.51
CA LEU A 71 -14.60 -23.90 13.04
C LEU A 71 -15.55 -24.36 11.92
N GLN A 72 -15.65 -23.56 10.84
CA GLN A 72 -16.52 -23.87 9.71
C GLN A 72 -16.03 -25.09 8.91
N PHE A 73 -14.72 -25.22 8.70
CA PHE A 73 -14.13 -26.42 8.10
C PHE A 73 -14.43 -27.68 8.92
N LYS A 74 -14.47 -27.55 10.25
CA LYS A 74 -14.84 -28.62 11.18
C LYS A 74 -16.35 -28.90 11.24
N GLY A 75 -17.19 -28.14 10.52
CA GLY A 75 -18.64 -28.27 10.57
C GLY A 75 -19.27 -27.81 11.90
N ILE A 76 -18.56 -26.96 12.66
CA ILE A 76 -19.01 -26.48 13.97
C ILE A 76 -19.90 -25.25 13.79
N HIS A 77 -21.03 -25.23 14.49
CA HIS A 77 -21.94 -24.08 14.45
C HIS A 77 -21.36 -22.93 15.29
N VAL A 78 -21.08 -21.80 14.65
CA VAL A 78 -20.51 -20.62 15.30
C VAL A 78 -21.61 -19.62 15.66
N ASP A 79 -21.70 -19.29 16.94
CA ASP A 79 -22.49 -18.16 17.44
C ASP A 79 -21.59 -16.92 17.48
N ALA A 80 -21.65 -16.09 16.44
CA ALA A 80 -20.72 -14.98 16.26
C ALA A 80 -21.28 -13.66 16.83
N ALA A 81 -20.48 -12.99 17.67
CA ALA A 81 -20.74 -11.63 18.14
C ALA A 81 -19.68 -10.67 17.59
N TRP A 82 -20.06 -9.87 16.58
CA TRP A 82 -19.16 -8.94 15.92
C TRP A 82 -19.08 -7.61 16.66
N LEU A 83 -17.86 -7.15 16.91
CA LEU A 83 -17.57 -5.86 17.53
C LEU A 83 -17.90 -4.73 16.56
N THR A 84 -18.54 -3.69 17.08
CA THR A 84 -18.73 -2.41 16.38
C THR A 84 -17.65 -1.40 16.80
N PRO A 85 -17.46 -0.30 16.05
CA PRO A 85 -16.59 0.78 16.49
C PRO A 85 -16.97 1.37 17.86
N GLU A 86 -18.25 1.36 18.23
CA GLU A 86 -18.73 1.84 19.53
C GLU A 86 -18.33 0.93 20.68
N ASP A 87 -18.42 -0.38 20.46
CA ASP A 87 -17.97 -1.43 21.38
C ASP A 87 -16.49 -1.31 21.75
N LEU A 88 -15.66 -0.85 20.80
CA LEU A 88 -14.23 -0.63 20.99
C LEU A 88 -13.91 0.66 21.75
N ARG A 89 -14.81 1.66 21.72
CA ARG A 89 -14.66 2.95 22.42
C ARG A 89 -15.20 2.90 23.85
N ASN A 90 -16.23 2.10 24.10
CA ASN A 90 -16.86 1.97 25.41
C ASN A 90 -17.03 0.48 25.78
N PRO A 91 -15.99 -0.15 26.38
CA PRO A 91 -15.93 -1.59 26.53
C PRO A 91 -16.88 -2.14 27.61
N ASN A 92 -17.71 -1.31 28.25
CA ASN A 92 -18.60 -1.71 29.34
C ASN A 92 -19.60 -2.83 28.96
N ARG A 93 -19.94 -3.00 27.67
CA ARG A 93 -20.81 -4.09 27.20
C ARG A 93 -20.09 -5.44 27.02
N ILE A 94 -18.75 -5.45 26.89
CA ILE A 94 -17.98 -6.63 26.45
C ILE A 94 -16.75 -6.90 27.34
N ILE A 95 -16.48 -6.08 28.36
CA ILE A 95 -15.44 -6.28 29.39
C ILE A 95 -15.55 -7.68 30.03
N THR A 96 -16.77 -8.17 30.28
CA THR A 96 -16.99 -9.51 30.83
C THR A 96 -16.46 -10.60 29.90
N ALA A 97 -16.50 -10.36 28.58
CA ALA A 97 -16.04 -11.32 27.61
C ALA A 97 -14.52 -11.33 27.45
N SER A 98 -13.90 -10.14 27.45
CA SER A 98 -12.45 -9.95 27.34
C SER A 98 -11.95 -8.91 28.35
N PRO A 99 -11.54 -9.33 29.56
CA PRO A 99 -11.07 -8.40 30.59
C PRO A 99 -9.82 -7.61 30.20
N ASN A 100 -9.04 -8.11 29.24
CA ASN A 100 -7.83 -7.46 28.73
C ASN A 100 -8.08 -6.68 27.42
N GLY A 101 -9.33 -6.59 26.95
CA GLY A 101 -9.72 -5.89 25.73
C GLY A 101 -9.17 -6.48 24.44
N LYS A 102 -8.69 -7.73 24.46
CA LYS A 102 -8.13 -8.40 23.28
C LYS A 102 -9.11 -9.38 22.67
N TYR A 103 -9.10 -9.44 21.35
CA TYR A 103 -9.97 -10.29 20.54
C TYR A 103 -9.14 -11.05 19.49
N PRO A 104 -9.63 -12.15 18.89
CA PRO A 104 -10.90 -12.81 19.18
C PRO A 104 -10.99 -13.41 20.60
N VAL A 105 -12.21 -13.72 21.04
CA VAL A 105 -12.52 -14.58 22.19
C VAL A 105 -13.29 -15.79 21.70
N LEU A 106 -12.84 -16.99 22.07
CA LEU A 106 -13.48 -18.26 21.77
C LEU A 106 -14.07 -18.84 23.06
N GLN A 107 -15.36 -19.18 23.04
CA GLN A 107 -16.05 -19.79 24.17
C GLN A 107 -16.70 -21.11 23.73
N ASN A 108 -16.28 -22.21 24.34
CA ASN A 108 -16.84 -23.55 24.14
C ASN A 108 -17.21 -24.16 25.51
N GLY A 109 -18.49 -24.19 25.85
CA GLY A 109 -18.95 -24.63 27.17
C GLY A 109 -18.34 -23.77 28.29
N LEU A 110 -17.56 -24.38 29.18
CA LEU A 110 -16.82 -23.68 30.25
C LEU A 110 -15.41 -23.23 29.81
N HIS A 111 -14.93 -23.66 28.65
CA HIS A 111 -13.59 -23.34 28.17
C HIS A 111 -13.60 -21.99 27.43
N ARG A 112 -12.77 -21.05 27.91
CA ARG A 112 -12.64 -19.70 27.35
C ARG A 112 -11.19 -19.44 26.95
N LEU A 113 -10.98 -19.06 25.70
CA LEU A 113 -9.68 -18.64 25.19
C LEU A 113 -9.76 -17.18 24.73
N ILE A 114 -8.74 -16.39 25.06
CA ILE A 114 -8.68 -14.96 24.75
C ILE A 114 -7.42 -14.64 23.96
N SER A 115 -7.58 -13.98 22.81
CA SER A 115 -6.55 -13.33 21.97
C SER A 115 -5.49 -14.20 21.29
N SER A 116 -5.09 -15.34 21.86
CA SER A 116 -4.10 -16.22 21.21
C SER A 116 -4.76 -17.06 20.13
N THR A 117 -4.76 -16.55 18.89
CA THR A 117 -5.33 -17.27 17.74
C THR A 117 -4.64 -18.61 17.49
N SER A 118 -3.33 -18.72 17.69
CA SER A 118 -2.63 -19.99 17.60
C SER A 118 -3.17 -21.00 18.62
N ALA A 119 -3.30 -20.60 19.89
CA ALA A 119 -3.85 -21.49 20.93
C ALA A 119 -5.32 -21.87 20.68
N MET A 120 -6.11 -20.96 20.08
CA MET A 120 -7.48 -21.29 19.65
C MET A 120 -7.50 -22.34 18.54
N LEU A 121 -6.61 -22.23 17.55
CA LEU A 121 -6.51 -23.18 16.46
C LEU A 121 -6.01 -24.56 16.95
N ASP A 122 -5.04 -24.57 17.86
CA ASP A 122 -4.58 -25.81 18.52
C ASP A 122 -5.73 -26.47 19.30
N TYR A 123 -6.45 -25.69 20.11
CA TYR A 123 -7.63 -26.17 20.83
C TYR A 123 -8.72 -26.73 19.91
N ILE A 124 -9.00 -26.06 18.79
CA ILE A 124 -9.98 -26.50 17.79
C ILE A 124 -9.54 -27.83 17.15
N GLU A 125 -8.26 -27.97 16.81
CA GLU A 125 -7.72 -29.20 16.21
C GLU A 125 -7.76 -30.38 17.20
N GLU A 126 -7.46 -30.14 18.47
CA GLU A 126 -7.51 -31.15 19.54
C GLU A 126 -8.94 -31.56 19.91
N THR A 127 -9.85 -30.59 20.00
CA THR A 127 -11.25 -30.79 20.44
C THR A 127 -12.11 -31.39 19.32
N PHE A 128 -11.91 -30.92 18.08
CA PHE A 128 -12.69 -31.33 16.92
C PHE A 128 -11.75 -32.01 15.91
N GLN A 129 -11.41 -33.27 16.14
CA GLN A 129 -10.32 -33.95 15.40
C GLN A 129 -10.59 -34.11 13.89
N TYR A 130 -11.85 -34.20 13.46
CA TYR A 130 -12.23 -34.45 12.07
C TYR A 130 -13.12 -33.37 11.48
N PRO A 131 -12.91 -32.99 10.20
CA PRO A 131 -11.72 -33.27 9.37
C PRO A 131 -10.46 -32.57 9.90
N THR A 132 -9.27 -33.19 9.81
CA THR A 132 -8.01 -32.62 10.35
C THR A 132 -7.47 -31.47 9.49
N LEU A 133 -6.99 -30.39 10.13
CA LEU A 133 -6.26 -29.31 9.46
C LEU A 133 -4.76 -29.61 9.31
N ILE A 134 -4.25 -30.65 9.98
CA ILE A 134 -2.82 -31.00 10.05
C ILE A 134 -2.63 -32.49 9.70
N PRO A 135 -2.75 -32.88 8.42
CA PRO A 135 -2.63 -34.26 8.01
C PRO A 135 -1.24 -34.83 8.34
N SER A 136 -1.17 -35.98 9.01
CA SER A 136 0.08 -36.53 9.57
C SER A 136 1.21 -36.69 8.55
N HIS A 137 0.87 -37.08 7.32
CA HIS A 137 1.84 -37.32 6.24
C HIS A 137 2.53 -36.04 5.71
N ILE A 138 1.97 -34.85 5.98
CA ILE A 138 2.52 -33.54 5.59
C ILE A 138 2.62 -32.56 6.77
N LYS A 139 2.52 -33.05 8.01
CA LYS A 139 2.49 -32.22 9.23
C LYS A 139 3.65 -31.24 9.29
N GLY A 140 4.87 -31.68 8.97
CA GLY A 140 6.06 -30.82 8.96
C GLY A 140 5.92 -29.61 8.02
N GLU A 141 5.48 -29.85 6.79
CA GLU A 141 5.28 -28.79 5.79
C GLU A 141 4.13 -27.85 6.19
N VAL A 142 3.01 -28.40 6.70
CA VAL A 142 1.86 -27.60 7.14
C VAL A 142 2.27 -26.64 8.27
N ILE A 143 2.99 -27.14 9.29
CA ILE A 143 3.44 -26.31 10.41
C ILE A 143 4.47 -25.28 9.97
N LYS A 144 5.41 -25.65 9.09
CA LYS A 144 6.41 -24.73 8.53
C LYS A 144 5.74 -23.56 7.83
N TRP A 145 4.86 -23.83 6.87
CA TRP A 145 4.20 -22.78 6.08
C TRP A 145 3.21 -21.95 6.90
N ALA A 146 2.45 -22.58 7.80
CA ALA A 146 1.58 -21.84 8.72
C ALA A 146 2.39 -20.90 9.63
N SER A 147 3.56 -21.33 10.10
CA SER A 147 4.45 -20.49 10.91
C SER A 147 5.05 -19.35 10.10
N PHE A 148 5.54 -19.60 8.88
CA PHE A 148 6.00 -18.54 7.97
C PHE A 148 4.93 -17.48 7.73
N ILE A 149 3.69 -17.90 7.46
CA ILE A 149 2.58 -16.96 7.25
C ILE A 149 2.28 -16.17 8.53
N ARG A 150 2.27 -16.84 9.69
CA ARG A 150 1.98 -16.24 11.00
C ARG A 150 3.04 -15.23 11.41
N ASP A 151 4.31 -15.60 11.29
CA ASP A 151 5.43 -14.93 11.95
C ASP A 151 6.17 -13.96 11.02
N GLU A 152 6.06 -14.14 9.70
CA GLU A 152 6.73 -13.28 8.71
C GLU A 152 5.72 -12.56 7.83
N PHE A 153 4.89 -13.28 7.06
CA PHE A 153 4.04 -12.64 6.05
C PHE A 153 2.97 -11.71 6.66
N THR A 154 2.25 -12.19 7.67
CA THR A 154 1.16 -11.42 8.33
C THR A 154 1.67 -10.14 9.00
N PRO A 155 2.69 -10.16 9.88
CA PRO A 155 3.17 -8.95 10.52
C PRO A 155 3.75 -7.94 9.54
N THR A 156 4.51 -8.38 8.53
CA THR A 156 5.06 -7.48 7.50
C THR A 156 3.96 -6.79 6.70
N LEU A 157 2.91 -7.54 6.30
CA LEU A 157 1.76 -6.96 5.59
C LEU A 157 1.00 -5.96 6.44
N ALA A 158 0.71 -6.31 7.70
CA ALA A 158 0.01 -5.43 8.61
C ALA A 158 0.82 -4.16 8.93
N GLN A 159 2.14 -4.28 9.09
CA GLN A 159 3.02 -3.14 9.32
C GLN A 159 3.03 -2.21 8.11
N LEU A 160 3.16 -2.74 6.88
CA LEU A 160 3.06 -1.91 5.66
C LEU A 160 1.75 -1.12 5.60
N ILE A 161 0.62 -1.78 5.87
CA ILE A 161 -0.70 -1.15 5.77
C ILE A 161 -0.84 -0.04 6.81
N HIS A 162 -0.53 -0.34 8.07
CA HIS A 162 -0.90 0.52 9.19
C HIS A 162 0.18 1.51 9.62
N ASP A 163 1.46 1.28 9.27
CA ASP A 163 2.55 2.20 9.62
C ASP A 163 2.62 3.36 8.61
N GLY A 164 2.55 4.58 9.14
CA GLY A 164 2.62 5.82 8.36
C GLY A 164 4.04 6.25 8.03
N ASN A 165 5.06 5.61 8.60
CA ASN A 165 6.47 5.96 8.37
C ASN A 165 6.94 5.45 6.99
N PRO A 166 7.34 6.33 6.07
CA PRO A 166 7.71 5.92 4.72
C PRO A 166 8.97 5.05 4.64
N VAL A 167 9.94 5.22 5.55
CA VAL A 167 11.13 4.36 5.63
C VAL A 167 10.73 2.94 6.00
N VAL A 168 9.80 2.81 6.96
CA VAL A 168 9.21 1.51 7.29
C VAL A 168 8.47 0.95 6.10
N GLN A 169 7.65 1.74 5.41
CA GLN A 169 6.90 1.28 4.24
C GLN A 169 7.82 0.80 3.11
N GLN A 170 8.92 1.51 2.83
CA GLN A 170 9.89 1.11 1.80
C GLN A 170 10.53 -0.24 2.14
N ARG A 171 11.00 -0.40 3.38
CA ARG A 171 11.57 -1.66 3.87
C ARG A 171 10.55 -2.80 3.80
N MET A 172 9.35 -2.59 4.36
CA MET A 172 8.28 -3.60 4.38
C MET A 172 7.84 -4.00 2.98
N THR A 173 7.86 -3.06 2.03
CA THR A 173 7.58 -3.36 0.61
C THR A 173 8.57 -4.37 0.05
N GLN A 174 9.86 -4.22 0.35
CA GLN A 174 10.88 -5.17 -0.10
C GLN A 174 10.75 -6.53 0.60
N ASP A 175 10.52 -6.52 1.91
CA ASP A 175 10.32 -7.75 2.70
C ASP A 175 9.07 -8.52 2.21
N LEU A 176 7.99 -7.81 1.85
CA LEU A 176 6.79 -8.41 1.25
C LEU A 176 7.02 -9.00 -0.13
N LYS A 177 7.82 -8.36 -0.98
CA LYS A 177 8.18 -8.92 -2.29
C LYS A 177 8.89 -10.27 -2.14
N SER A 178 9.82 -10.36 -1.18
CA SER A 178 10.49 -11.62 -0.81
C SER A 178 9.50 -12.66 -0.28
N ALA A 179 8.58 -12.25 0.60
CA ALA A 179 7.56 -13.15 1.14
C ALA A 179 6.59 -13.67 0.06
N PHE A 180 6.20 -12.84 -0.91
CA PHE A 180 5.39 -13.27 -2.05
C PHE A 180 6.12 -14.30 -2.92
N ALA A 181 7.41 -14.10 -3.18
CA ALA A 181 8.23 -15.05 -3.92
C ALA A 181 8.33 -16.40 -3.19
N GLU A 182 8.54 -16.38 -1.87
CA GLU A 182 8.60 -17.60 -1.06
C GLU A 182 7.27 -18.37 -1.05
N LEU A 183 6.14 -17.67 -0.83
CA LEU A 183 4.81 -18.28 -0.91
C LEU A 183 4.49 -18.81 -2.31
N ASN A 184 4.93 -18.11 -3.36
CA ASN A 184 4.76 -18.57 -4.74
C ASN A 184 5.54 -19.87 -4.99
N ASN A 185 6.77 -19.96 -4.50
CA ASN A 185 7.59 -21.18 -4.57
C ASN A 185 6.93 -22.33 -3.78
N GLY A 186 6.45 -22.05 -2.56
CA GLY A 186 5.69 -23.02 -1.76
C GLY A 186 4.45 -23.53 -2.48
N LYS A 187 3.62 -22.63 -3.02
CA LYS A 187 2.41 -23.00 -3.78
C LYS A 187 2.76 -23.80 -5.04
N ARG A 188 3.85 -23.47 -5.74
CA ARG A 188 4.34 -24.24 -6.90
C ARG A 188 4.78 -25.65 -6.53
N GLN A 189 5.47 -25.80 -5.40
CA GLN A 189 6.00 -27.07 -4.93
C GLN A 189 4.90 -27.99 -4.40
N HIS A 190 4.04 -27.48 -3.52
CA HIS A 190 3.07 -28.28 -2.75
C HIS A 190 1.67 -28.29 -3.37
N GLY A 191 1.37 -27.35 -4.27
CA GLY A 191 0.03 -27.14 -4.81
C GLY A 191 -0.32 -27.90 -6.08
N LYS A 192 0.53 -28.82 -6.56
CA LYS A 192 0.39 -29.46 -7.89
C LYS A 192 -0.89 -30.26 -8.08
N GLN A 193 -1.48 -30.78 -7.00
CA GLN A 193 -2.63 -31.69 -7.04
C GLN A 193 -3.91 -31.07 -6.47
N GLY A 194 -4.12 -29.77 -6.61
CA GLY A 194 -5.40 -29.16 -6.26
C GLY A 194 -5.39 -27.65 -6.03
N ARG A 195 -6.56 -27.16 -5.62
CA ARG A 195 -6.82 -25.72 -5.49
C ARG A 195 -6.21 -25.09 -4.24
N PHE A 196 -5.99 -25.86 -3.18
CA PHE A 196 -5.47 -25.38 -1.90
C PHE A 196 -3.95 -25.30 -1.89
N PHE A 197 -3.36 -24.70 -0.85
CA PHE A 197 -1.91 -24.47 -0.80
C PHE A 197 -1.14 -25.80 -0.88
N SER A 198 -1.57 -26.79 -0.10
CA SER A 198 -1.00 -28.14 -0.03
C SER A 198 -1.66 -29.13 -0.99
N GLY A 199 -2.20 -28.66 -2.12
CA GLY A 199 -2.80 -29.49 -3.16
C GLY A 199 -4.31 -29.65 -3.02
N SER A 200 -4.81 -30.88 -2.91
CA SER A 200 -6.24 -31.18 -2.83
C SER A 200 -6.83 -31.03 -1.43
N GLN A 201 -5.99 -30.99 -0.39
CA GLN A 201 -6.42 -30.94 1.01
C GLN A 201 -6.39 -29.49 1.51
N PHE A 202 -7.49 -29.06 2.15
CA PHE A 202 -7.54 -27.82 2.90
C PHE A 202 -6.85 -28.03 4.24
N THR A 203 -5.87 -27.18 4.57
CA THR A 203 -5.01 -27.36 5.75
C THR A 203 -4.94 -26.10 6.59
N LEU A 204 -4.22 -26.18 7.72
CA LEU A 204 -3.90 -25.03 8.55
C LEU A 204 -3.19 -23.92 7.75
N VAL A 205 -2.45 -24.24 6.68
CA VAL A 205 -1.82 -23.23 5.82
C VAL A 205 -2.87 -22.31 5.19
N ASP A 206 -3.95 -22.88 4.66
CA ASP A 206 -5.04 -22.12 4.03
C ASP A 206 -5.80 -21.27 5.06
N VAL A 207 -5.98 -21.78 6.28
CA VAL A 207 -6.58 -21.04 7.41
C VAL A 207 -5.81 -19.76 7.69
N TYR A 208 -4.48 -19.80 7.69
CA TYR A 208 -3.63 -18.63 7.89
C TYR A 208 -3.56 -17.74 6.65
N LEU A 209 -3.44 -18.33 5.46
CA LEU A 209 -3.15 -17.62 4.22
C LEU A 209 -4.33 -16.80 3.71
N ILE A 210 -5.55 -17.37 3.71
CA ILE A 210 -6.73 -16.73 3.11
C ILE A 210 -7.04 -15.38 3.76
N PRO A 211 -7.15 -15.25 5.10
CA PRO A 211 -7.41 -13.96 5.72
C PRO A 211 -6.29 -12.94 5.51
N THR A 212 -5.03 -13.40 5.42
CA THR A 212 -3.90 -12.50 5.15
C THR A 212 -3.90 -12.02 3.69
N LEU A 213 -4.26 -12.87 2.73
CA LEU A 213 -4.38 -12.48 1.32
C LEU A 213 -5.50 -11.46 1.07
N LEU A 214 -6.59 -11.48 1.85
CA LEU A 214 -7.61 -10.42 1.78
C LEU A 214 -7.05 -9.02 2.10
N GLN A 215 -6.03 -8.95 2.94
CA GLN A 215 -5.36 -7.69 3.27
C GLN A 215 -4.40 -7.22 2.16
N VAL A 216 -4.07 -8.07 1.18
CA VAL A 216 -3.24 -7.63 0.04
C VAL A 216 -4.01 -6.64 -0.85
N ASP A 217 -5.32 -6.77 -0.99
CA ASP A 217 -6.13 -5.80 -1.74
C ASP A 217 -6.17 -4.44 -1.01
N VAL A 218 -6.15 -4.46 0.33
CA VAL A 218 -6.00 -3.27 1.16
C VAL A 218 -4.62 -2.65 0.97
N ALA A 219 -3.55 -3.46 1.00
CA ALA A 219 -2.19 -2.99 0.76
C ALA A 219 -2.03 -2.41 -0.66
N LYS A 220 -2.67 -3.01 -1.66
CA LYS A 220 -2.70 -2.46 -3.03
C LYS A 220 -3.36 -1.10 -3.04
N PHE A 221 -4.52 -0.99 -2.39
CA PHE A 221 -5.30 0.24 -2.36
C PHE A 221 -4.60 1.38 -1.63
N PHE A 222 -4.00 1.13 -0.47
CA PHE A 222 -3.38 2.19 0.34
C PHE A 222 -1.89 2.37 0.10
N ARG A 223 -1.18 1.38 -0.44
CA ARG A 223 0.30 1.37 -0.50
C ARG A 223 0.85 0.94 -1.85
N GLY A 224 -0.01 0.64 -2.84
CA GLY A 224 0.41 0.21 -4.17
C GLY A 224 1.05 -1.17 -4.24
N VAL A 225 1.11 -1.91 -3.12
CA VAL A 225 1.76 -3.23 -3.06
C VAL A 225 0.76 -4.33 -3.38
N SER A 226 1.06 -5.14 -4.40
CA SER A 226 0.24 -6.27 -4.80
C SER A 226 1.09 -7.47 -5.22
N ILE A 227 0.45 -8.63 -5.42
CA ILE A 227 1.13 -9.83 -5.93
C ILE A 227 1.39 -9.65 -7.42
N ASP A 228 2.67 -9.54 -7.78
CA ASP A 228 3.13 -9.39 -9.16
C ASP A 228 2.86 -10.66 -10.01
N THR A 229 2.77 -10.50 -11.33
CA THR A 229 2.58 -11.59 -12.29
C THR A 229 3.73 -12.60 -12.31
N VAL A 230 4.95 -12.20 -11.91
CA VAL A 230 6.07 -13.14 -11.71
C VAL A 230 5.75 -14.17 -10.62
N ASN A 231 4.88 -13.83 -9.67
CA ASN A 231 4.40 -14.71 -8.60
C ASN A 231 3.08 -15.41 -9.00
N SER A 232 3.06 -15.98 -10.21
CA SER A 232 1.86 -16.47 -10.89
C SER A 232 1.08 -17.55 -10.12
N HIS A 233 1.74 -18.44 -9.36
CA HIS A 233 1.08 -19.48 -8.59
C HIS A 233 0.37 -18.91 -7.37
N LEU A 234 1.01 -17.99 -6.65
CA LEU A 234 0.37 -17.27 -5.53
C LEU A 234 -0.76 -16.38 -6.03
N LEU A 235 -0.56 -15.67 -7.13
CA LEU A 235 -1.58 -14.82 -7.75
C LEU A 235 -2.81 -15.64 -8.16
N SER A 236 -2.59 -16.82 -8.75
CA SER A 236 -3.67 -17.75 -9.12
C SER A 236 -4.43 -18.27 -7.89
N TYR A 237 -3.72 -18.60 -6.80
CA TYR A 237 -4.35 -18.98 -5.54
C TYR A 237 -5.20 -17.84 -4.97
N SER A 238 -4.64 -16.62 -4.90
CA SER A 238 -5.34 -15.43 -4.39
C SER A 238 -6.64 -15.16 -5.16
N ARG A 239 -6.61 -15.24 -6.49
CA ARG A 239 -7.82 -15.08 -7.32
C ARG A 239 -8.83 -16.22 -7.11
N ALA A 240 -8.36 -17.46 -6.97
CA ALA A 240 -9.21 -18.62 -6.83
C ALA A 240 -9.87 -18.74 -5.44
N MET A 241 -9.28 -18.14 -4.39
CA MET A 241 -9.73 -18.37 -3.01
C MET A 241 -11.19 -17.97 -2.77
N HIS A 242 -11.71 -16.98 -3.50
CA HIS A 242 -13.12 -16.55 -3.40
C HIS A 242 -14.13 -17.63 -3.81
N SER A 243 -13.68 -18.66 -4.53
CA SER A 243 -14.48 -19.82 -4.95
C SER A 243 -14.41 -21.00 -3.97
N PHE A 244 -13.58 -20.92 -2.93
CA PHE A 244 -13.44 -22.00 -1.97
C PHE A 244 -14.69 -22.05 -1.08
N PRO A 245 -15.26 -23.24 -0.81
CA PRO A 245 -16.37 -23.36 0.15
C PRO A 245 -16.01 -22.76 1.52
N ASN A 246 -14.74 -22.91 1.92
CA ASN A 246 -14.16 -22.40 3.16
C ASN A 246 -14.01 -20.87 3.21
N TYR A 247 -14.14 -20.19 2.06
CA TYR A 247 -14.08 -18.74 1.99
C TYR A 247 -15.43 -18.09 2.32
N ALA A 248 -16.56 -18.76 2.02
CA ALA A 248 -17.90 -18.19 2.21
C ALA A 248 -18.14 -17.58 3.61
N PRO A 249 -17.69 -18.20 4.73
CA PRO A 249 -17.89 -17.64 6.07
C PRO A 249 -17.06 -16.38 6.35
N VAL A 250 -15.97 -16.17 5.62
CA VAL A 250 -15.03 -15.05 5.79
C VAL A 250 -15.06 -14.08 4.60
N ARG A 251 -16.12 -14.15 3.78
CA ARG A 251 -16.30 -13.17 2.71
C ARG A 251 -16.46 -11.80 3.35
N VAL A 252 -15.57 -10.90 2.96
CA VAL A 252 -15.54 -9.52 3.43
C VAL A 252 -15.98 -8.61 2.30
N ASP A 253 -16.81 -7.62 2.62
CA ASP A 253 -17.05 -6.48 1.75
C ASP A 253 -15.77 -5.64 1.72
N MET A 254 -15.12 -5.61 0.56
CA MET A 254 -13.82 -4.97 0.41
C MET A 254 -13.89 -3.45 0.58
N ASP A 255 -15.02 -2.82 0.28
CA ASP A 255 -15.14 -1.37 0.40
C ASP A 255 -15.35 -0.98 1.87
N LEU A 256 -16.14 -1.75 2.62
CA LEU A 256 -16.24 -1.58 4.08
C LEU A 256 -14.91 -1.85 4.79
N LEU A 257 -14.13 -2.83 4.32
CA LEU A 257 -12.79 -3.09 4.87
C LEU A 257 -11.85 -1.91 4.61
N LYS A 258 -11.81 -1.39 3.37
CA LYS A 258 -11.01 -0.19 3.05
C LYS A 258 -11.46 0.99 3.91
N GLU A 259 -12.76 1.20 4.10
CA GLU A 259 -13.29 2.28 4.94
C GLU A 259 -12.84 2.15 6.40
N ALA A 260 -12.89 0.93 6.95
CA ALA A 260 -12.41 0.67 8.31
C ALA A 260 -10.90 0.96 8.46
N VAL A 261 -10.10 0.57 7.46
CA VAL A 261 -8.65 0.85 7.43
C VAL A 261 -8.37 2.34 7.24
N ALA A 262 -9.11 3.04 6.38
CA ALA A 262 -8.98 4.49 6.19
C ALA A 262 -9.22 5.25 7.50
N LYS A 263 -10.27 4.89 8.26
CA LYS A 263 -10.54 5.48 9.57
C LYS A 263 -9.38 5.27 10.54
N LEU A 264 -8.81 4.06 10.55
CA LEU A 264 -7.65 3.74 11.38
C LEU A 264 -6.39 4.55 11.02
N LEU A 265 -6.15 4.74 9.72
CA LEU A 265 -5.03 5.53 9.24
C LEU A 265 -5.22 7.01 9.55
N PHE A 266 -6.46 7.50 9.46
CA PHE A 266 -6.82 8.88 9.78
C PHE A 266 -6.69 9.21 11.27
N GLU A 267 -7.08 8.27 12.15
CA GLU A 267 -7.00 8.42 13.61
C GLU A 267 -5.57 8.25 14.17
N ARG A 268 -4.63 7.76 13.35
CA ARG A 268 -3.21 7.71 13.76
C ARG A 268 -2.56 9.07 13.57
N ASP A 269 -1.62 9.38 14.48
CA ASP A 269 -0.66 10.47 14.32
C ASP A 269 0.28 10.12 13.15
N SER A 270 -0.20 10.32 11.92
CA SER A 270 0.68 10.38 10.75
C SER A 270 1.47 11.68 10.83
N LEU A 271 2.66 11.72 10.23
CA LEU A 271 3.41 12.95 10.03
C LEU A 271 3.00 13.49 8.66
N PRO A 272 1.94 14.33 8.58
CA PRO A 272 1.34 14.73 7.31
C PRO A 272 2.36 15.41 6.39
N PHE A 273 3.33 16.14 6.95
CA PHE A 273 4.44 16.74 6.20
C PHE A 273 5.30 15.72 5.50
N VAL A 274 5.80 14.74 6.24
CA VAL A 274 6.72 13.74 5.70
C VAL A 274 6.04 13.00 4.55
N VAL A 275 4.77 12.63 4.74
CA VAL A 275 3.99 11.98 3.68
C VAL A 275 3.80 12.93 2.49
N MET A 276 3.35 14.17 2.71
CA MET A 276 3.12 15.15 1.64
C MET A 276 4.39 15.41 0.83
N THR A 277 5.51 15.72 1.48
CA THR A 277 6.80 16.02 0.84
C THR A 277 7.28 14.84 -0.01
N MET A 278 7.23 13.61 0.52
CA MET A 278 7.61 12.42 -0.25
C MET A 278 6.69 12.15 -1.43
N LEU A 279 5.39 12.41 -1.31
CA LEU A 279 4.47 12.29 -2.45
C LEU A 279 4.77 13.34 -3.53
N GLN A 280 5.14 14.56 -3.13
CA GLN A 280 5.59 15.60 -4.06
C GLN A 280 6.92 15.20 -4.74
N HIS A 281 7.91 14.67 -4.01
CA HIS A 281 9.16 14.15 -4.58
C HIS A 281 8.90 13.09 -5.64
N ARG A 282 8.05 12.11 -5.32
CA ARG A 282 7.69 11.04 -6.27
C ARG A 282 7.03 11.61 -7.53
N SER A 283 6.14 12.59 -7.39
CA SER A 283 5.51 13.25 -8.53
C SER A 283 6.54 13.95 -9.42
N ILE A 284 7.42 14.76 -8.82
CA ILE A 284 8.49 15.48 -9.52
C ILE A 284 9.42 14.49 -10.24
N LEU A 285 9.90 13.45 -9.57
CA LEU A 285 10.79 12.45 -10.17
C LEU A 285 10.13 11.65 -11.31
N ARG A 286 8.83 11.33 -11.21
CA ARG A 286 8.11 10.67 -12.31
C ARG A 286 7.96 11.58 -13.53
N HIS A 287 7.71 12.88 -13.33
CA HIS A 287 7.67 13.84 -14.43
C HIS A 287 9.05 14.12 -15.04
N MET A 288 10.09 14.20 -14.21
CA MET A 288 11.48 14.30 -14.66
C MET A 288 11.85 13.11 -15.56
N LYS A 289 11.48 11.90 -15.13
CA LYS A 289 11.69 10.69 -15.93
C LYS A 289 10.96 10.75 -17.27
N LYS A 290 9.71 11.22 -17.30
CA LYS A 290 8.97 11.42 -18.56
C LYS A 290 9.68 12.44 -19.46
N LEU A 291 10.24 13.51 -18.88
CA LEU A 291 10.96 14.55 -19.63
C LEU A 291 12.22 14.00 -20.31
N VAL A 292 13.01 13.23 -19.57
CA VAL A 292 14.19 12.53 -20.09
C VAL A 292 13.80 11.57 -21.23
N VAL A 293 12.76 10.76 -21.04
CA VAL A 293 12.28 9.83 -22.09
C VAL A 293 11.87 10.58 -23.36
N LEU A 294 11.13 11.68 -23.24
CA LEU A 294 10.74 12.48 -24.41
C LEU A 294 11.95 13.08 -25.14
N ALA A 295 12.95 13.56 -24.41
CA ALA A 295 14.19 14.07 -25.01
C ALA A 295 14.98 12.96 -25.72
N ASP A 296 15.02 11.76 -25.15
CA ASP A 296 15.67 10.58 -25.74
C ASP A 296 14.94 10.08 -26.99
N GLU A 297 13.61 10.05 -26.96
CA GLU A 297 12.81 9.70 -28.13
C GLU A 297 13.04 10.68 -29.28
N LEU A 298 13.11 11.98 -29.02
CA LEU A 298 13.45 13.00 -30.02
C LEU A 298 14.83 12.75 -30.64
N LEU A 299 15.83 12.43 -29.81
CA LEU A 299 17.18 12.13 -30.25
C LEU A 299 17.25 10.85 -31.10
N VAL A 300 16.65 9.75 -30.62
CA VAL A 300 16.63 8.46 -31.33
C VAL A 300 15.92 8.59 -32.67
N ASN A 301 14.79 9.28 -32.72
CA ASN A 301 14.05 9.51 -33.97
C ASN A 301 14.87 10.31 -34.99
N LYS A 302 15.64 11.31 -34.54
CA LYS A 302 16.51 12.09 -35.42
C LYS A 302 17.66 11.22 -35.96
N LEU A 303 18.32 10.43 -35.12
CA LEU A 303 19.39 9.51 -35.52
C LEU A 303 18.88 8.46 -36.53
N ALA A 304 17.69 7.89 -36.30
CA ALA A 304 17.08 6.94 -37.23
C ALA A 304 16.80 7.54 -38.62
N SER A 305 16.40 8.82 -38.65
CA SER A 305 16.20 9.56 -39.90
C SER A 305 17.49 9.77 -40.70
N GLU A 306 18.65 9.88 -40.05
CA GLU A 306 19.96 10.03 -40.73
C GLU A 306 20.48 8.72 -41.31
N VAL A 307 20.14 7.57 -40.69
CA VAL A 307 20.56 6.22 -41.12
C VAL A 307 19.65 5.63 -42.21
N GLY A 308 18.57 6.33 -42.59
CA GLY A 308 17.68 5.92 -43.67
C GLY A 308 16.82 4.68 -43.36
N GLN A 309 16.63 4.33 -42.09
CA GLN A 309 15.83 3.18 -41.67
C GLN A 309 14.35 3.56 -41.46
N PHE A 310 13.53 3.18 -42.44
CA PHE A 310 12.06 3.12 -42.51
C PHE A 310 11.22 4.39 -42.72
N GLY A 311 10.28 4.23 -43.65
CA GLY A 311 9.14 5.10 -43.88
C GLY A 311 7.98 4.84 -42.93
N THR A 312 7.17 5.89 -42.77
CA THR A 312 5.80 5.92 -42.23
C THR A 312 5.61 5.54 -40.77
N LEU A 313 5.85 6.50 -39.86
CA LEU A 313 5.10 6.61 -38.59
C LEU A 313 4.87 8.08 -38.20
N GLY A 314 3.84 8.66 -38.81
CA GLY A 314 2.67 9.17 -38.09
C GLY A 314 2.75 10.36 -37.11
N ALA A 315 3.88 10.99 -36.83
CA ALA A 315 3.86 12.18 -35.97
C ALA A 315 4.87 13.27 -36.36
N VAL A 316 4.37 14.52 -36.42
CA VAL A 316 5.17 15.71 -36.77
C VAL A 316 6.16 15.99 -35.62
N PRO A 317 7.48 15.89 -35.83
CA PRO A 317 8.51 16.04 -34.78
C PRO A 317 8.41 17.36 -33.99
N GLY A 318 7.91 18.43 -34.61
CA GLY A 318 7.68 19.72 -33.96
C GLY A 318 6.71 19.72 -32.79
N LYS A 319 5.72 18.82 -32.79
CA LYS A 319 4.77 18.71 -31.68
C LYS A 319 5.44 18.15 -30.42
N HIS A 320 6.45 17.29 -30.58
CA HIS A 320 7.14 16.65 -29.46
C HIS A 320 8.10 17.60 -28.74
N VAL A 321 8.82 18.46 -29.47
CA VAL A 321 9.66 19.50 -28.84
C VAL A 321 8.80 20.54 -28.11
N HIS A 322 7.64 20.90 -28.66
CA HIS A 322 6.70 21.78 -27.97
C HIS A 322 6.10 21.13 -26.71
N LEU A 323 5.81 19.82 -26.75
CA LEU A 323 5.40 19.06 -25.57
C LEU A 323 6.50 19.05 -24.51
N LEU A 324 7.76 18.84 -24.91
CA LEU A 324 8.94 18.91 -24.03
C LEU A 324 9.01 20.26 -23.33
N TRP A 325 8.88 21.37 -24.08
CA TRP A 325 8.84 22.73 -23.53
C TRP A 325 7.69 22.95 -22.54
N LYS A 326 6.46 22.53 -22.90
CA LYS A 326 5.28 22.67 -22.03
C LYS A 326 5.46 21.90 -20.72
N MET A 327 6.01 20.69 -20.80
CA MET A 327 6.20 19.82 -19.65
C MET A 327 7.34 20.29 -18.75
N ASP A 328 8.48 20.70 -19.34
CA ASP A 328 9.60 21.32 -18.62
C ASP A 328 9.13 22.55 -17.84
N GLY A 329 8.38 23.45 -18.48
CA GLY A 329 7.86 24.65 -17.81
C GLY A 329 7.00 24.33 -16.59
N ARG A 330 6.08 23.36 -16.71
CA ARG A 330 5.24 22.92 -15.57
C ARG A 330 6.05 22.24 -14.47
N LEU A 331 7.07 21.46 -14.83
CA LEU A 331 7.94 20.77 -13.89
C LEU A 331 8.80 21.77 -13.11
N VAL A 332 9.40 22.74 -13.80
CA VAL A 332 10.19 23.80 -13.16
C VAL A 332 9.32 24.62 -12.22
N ASP A 333 8.12 25.01 -12.63
CA ASP A 333 7.19 25.75 -11.75
C ASP A 333 6.86 24.93 -10.47
N LEU A 334 6.59 23.63 -10.62
CA LEU A 334 6.29 22.74 -9.49
C LEU A 334 7.50 22.56 -8.56
N MET A 335 8.71 22.34 -9.12
CA MET A 335 9.95 22.19 -8.35
C MET A 335 10.29 23.48 -7.59
N GLN A 336 10.04 24.65 -8.18
CA GLN A 336 10.27 25.92 -7.53
C GLN A 336 9.32 26.16 -6.36
N GLU A 337 8.02 25.90 -6.52
CA GLU A 337 7.08 26.02 -5.41
C GLU A 337 7.37 25.02 -4.29
N HIS A 338 7.77 23.80 -4.65
CA HIS A 338 8.17 22.78 -3.70
C HIS A 338 9.40 23.24 -2.89
N ALA A 339 10.48 23.65 -3.56
CA ALA A 339 11.68 24.18 -2.91
C ALA A 339 11.35 25.40 -2.01
N GLN A 340 10.46 26.30 -2.45
CA GLN A 340 10.03 27.44 -1.63
C GLN A 340 9.21 27.02 -0.40
N MET A 341 8.36 26.00 -0.52
CA MET A 341 7.66 25.43 0.63
C MET A 341 8.65 24.83 1.64
N GLU A 342 9.67 24.15 1.15
CA GLU A 342 10.70 23.56 2.01
C GLU A 342 11.52 24.65 2.72
N GLU A 343 12.04 25.60 1.98
CA GLU A 343 12.86 26.70 2.51
C GLU A 343 12.13 27.59 3.51
N ARG A 344 10.81 27.77 3.35
CA ARG A 344 10.02 28.70 4.17
C ARG A 344 9.27 28.04 5.31
N VAL A 345 9.00 26.75 5.23
CA VAL A 345 8.20 26.03 6.23
C VAL A 345 8.96 24.84 6.79
N LEU A 346 9.40 23.93 5.93
CA LEU A 346 10.01 22.66 6.34
C LEU A 346 11.36 22.88 7.04
N PHE A 347 12.30 23.55 6.38
CA PHE A 347 13.65 23.77 6.88
C PHE A 347 13.65 24.63 8.14
N PRO A 348 12.90 25.74 8.24
CA PRO A 348 12.77 26.49 9.48
C PRO A 348 12.16 25.66 10.62
N ALA A 349 11.21 24.78 10.33
CA ALA A 349 10.66 23.87 11.34
C ALA A 349 11.73 22.92 11.88
N ILE A 350 12.59 22.37 11.02
CA ILE A 350 13.72 21.49 11.39
C ILE A 350 14.79 22.26 12.17
N ASP A 351 15.25 23.41 11.67
CA ASP A 351 16.34 24.17 12.28
C ASP A 351 15.95 24.86 13.59
N SER A 352 14.65 25.02 13.87
CA SER A 352 14.16 25.60 15.13
C SER A 352 14.65 24.90 16.41
N ARG A 353 15.18 23.66 16.30
CA ARG A 353 15.73 22.89 17.42
C ARG A 353 17.17 22.39 17.22
N GLY A 354 17.83 22.72 16.11
CA GLY A 354 19.22 22.34 15.84
C GLY A 354 19.82 23.16 14.70
N GLN A 355 20.91 23.90 14.97
CA GLN A 355 21.50 24.79 13.96
C GLN A 355 22.14 24.03 12.79
N GLY A 356 21.81 24.45 11.56
CA GLY A 356 22.55 24.10 10.35
C GLY A 356 22.26 22.71 9.79
N MET A 357 21.10 22.13 10.11
CA MET A 357 20.76 20.78 9.66
C MET A 357 20.33 20.71 8.20
N THR A 358 19.90 21.85 7.63
CA THR A 358 19.32 21.98 6.28
C THR A 358 20.29 22.65 5.28
N GLY A 359 21.52 22.98 5.72
CA GLY A 359 22.47 23.75 4.93
C GLY A 359 22.88 23.08 3.61
N THR A 360 22.97 21.76 3.58
CA THR A 360 23.24 21.00 2.36
C THR A 360 22.09 21.13 1.36
N ALA A 361 20.85 20.88 1.77
CA ALA A 361 19.67 21.02 0.91
C ALA A 361 19.50 22.45 0.37
N LEU A 362 19.76 23.48 1.20
CA LEU A 362 19.78 24.87 0.73
C LEU A 362 20.85 25.13 -0.34
N THR A 363 22.00 24.47 -0.22
CA THR A 363 23.08 24.56 -1.23
C THR A 363 22.68 23.83 -2.51
N ASP A 364 22.01 22.68 -2.39
CA ASP A 364 21.46 21.94 -3.51
C ASP A 364 20.42 22.76 -4.28
N HIS A 365 19.49 23.42 -3.58
CA HIS A 365 18.52 24.34 -4.21
C HIS A 365 19.19 25.48 -4.97
N ALA A 366 20.22 26.09 -4.37
CA ALA A 366 20.98 27.17 -5.00
C ALA A 366 21.74 26.70 -6.26
N ARG A 367 22.19 25.44 -6.29
CA ARG A 367 22.85 24.84 -7.45
C ARG A 367 21.86 24.44 -8.54
N ASP A 368 20.71 23.90 -8.17
CA ASP A 368 19.77 23.29 -9.11
C ASP A 368 19.02 24.34 -9.94
N LEU A 369 18.77 25.52 -9.39
CA LEU A 369 18.07 26.61 -10.12
C LEU A 369 18.81 27.07 -11.40
N PRO A 370 20.13 27.38 -11.38
CA PRO A 370 20.90 27.63 -12.60
C PRO A 370 20.84 26.47 -13.61
N VAL A 371 20.83 25.21 -13.15
CA VAL A 371 20.77 24.03 -14.02
C VAL A 371 19.43 23.95 -14.74
N MET A 372 18.31 24.13 -14.01
CA MET A 372 16.96 24.18 -14.60
C MET A 372 16.84 25.30 -15.65
N ASN A 373 17.36 26.49 -15.34
CA ASN A 373 17.38 27.60 -16.30
C ASN A 373 18.21 27.25 -17.54
N GLY A 374 19.37 26.61 -17.36
CA GLY A 374 20.22 26.15 -18.46
C GLY A 374 19.52 25.12 -19.35
N ILE A 375 18.80 24.15 -18.77
CA ILE A 375 17.98 23.17 -19.52
C ILE A 375 16.90 23.91 -20.33
N ARG A 376 16.23 24.89 -19.70
CA ARG A 376 15.20 25.67 -20.38
C ARG A 376 15.74 26.46 -21.57
N GLU A 377 16.92 27.04 -21.46
CA GLU A 377 17.59 27.71 -22.58
C GLU A 377 18.03 26.72 -23.67
N ASP A 378 18.50 25.52 -23.31
CA ASP A 378 18.82 24.47 -24.29
C ASP A 378 17.57 24.07 -25.09
N ILE A 379 16.41 23.89 -24.43
CA ILE A 379 15.15 23.58 -25.12
C ILE A 379 14.78 24.70 -26.10
N LYS A 380 14.90 25.98 -25.70
CA LYS A 380 14.68 27.11 -26.61
C LYS A 380 15.63 27.09 -27.80
N GLY A 381 16.91 26.81 -27.55
CA GLY A 381 17.93 26.68 -28.58
C GLY A 381 17.53 25.62 -29.61
N VAL A 382 17.22 24.40 -29.14
CA VAL A 382 16.74 23.31 -30.00
C VAL A 382 15.48 23.69 -30.78
N MET A 383 14.54 24.40 -30.15
CA MET A 383 13.31 24.88 -30.82
C MET A 383 13.58 25.91 -31.92
N ALA A 384 14.65 26.70 -31.81
CA ALA A 384 15.02 27.73 -32.78
C ALA A 384 15.84 27.19 -33.96
N LEU A 385 16.42 26.00 -33.84
CA LEU A 385 17.26 25.38 -34.87
C LEU A 385 16.44 24.74 -35.99
N GLU A 386 17.01 24.77 -37.20
CA GLU A 386 16.47 24.03 -38.35
C GLU A 386 16.67 22.52 -38.16
N ARG A 387 15.60 21.74 -38.33
CA ARG A 387 15.58 20.31 -37.96
C ARG A 387 16.50 19.42 -38.79
N ASP A 388 16.85 19.86 -39.99
CA ASP A 388 17.70 19.11 -40.91
C ASP A 388 19.19 19.46 -40.75
N CYS A 389 19.53 20.37 -39.83
CA CYS A 389 20.89 20.76 -39.53
C CYS A 389 21.58 19.80 -38.54
N ALA A 390 22.89 19.63 -38.68
CA ALA A 390 23.72 18.90 -37.71
C ALA A 390 23.65 19.52 -36.30
N ASP A 391 23.54 20.85 -36.22
CA ASP A 391 23.42 21.59 -34.96
C ASP A 391 22.18 21.17 -34.16
N TYR A 392 21.09 20.78 -34.83
CA TYR A 392 19.87 20.30 -34.16
C TYR A 392 20.09 18.96 -33.46
N LEU A 393 20.84 18.04 -34.09
CA LEU A 393 21.21 16.77 -33.48
C LEU A 393 22.14 16.98 -32.28
N GLU A 394 23.16 17.82 -32.43
CA GLU A 394 24.09 18.16 -31.34
C GLU A 394 23.34 18.81 -30.17
N GLY A 395 22.41 19.74 -30.46
CA GLY A 395 21.55 20.36 -29.45
C GLY A 395 20.68 19.35 -28.70
N LEU A 396 20.07 18.37 -29.41
CA LEU A 396 19.30 17.30 -28.78
C LEU A 396 20.18 16.38 -27.91
N GLN A 397 21.39 16.04 -28.37
CA GLN A 397 22.34 15.24 -27.59
C GLN A 397 22.77 15.94 -26.31
N ALA A 398 23.09 17.24 -26.39
CA ALA A 398 23.46 18.07 -25.25
C ALA A 398 22.31 18.18 -24.25
N LEU A 399 21.09 18.46 -24.72
CA LEU A 399 19.89 18.56 -23.90
C LEU A 399 19.57 17.24 -23.19
N SER A 400 19.55 16.12 -23.93
CA SER A 400 19.32 14.78 -23.39
C SER A 400 20.36 14.39 -22.32
N THR A 401 21.63 14.73 -22.55
CA THR A 401 22.71 14.50 -21.57
C THR A 401 22.53 15.34 -20.32
N ARG A 402 22.20 16.63 -20.47
CA ARG A 402 21.99 17.54 -19.33
C ARG A 402 20.77 17.13 -18.50
N LEU A 403 19.67 16.73 -19.15
CA LEU A 403 18.46 16.24 -18.49
C LEU A 403 18.73 14.97 -17.67
N ARG A 404 19.51 14.02 -18.20
CA ARG A 404 19.92 12.81 -17.44
C ARG A 404 20.75 13.15 -16.21
N ALA A 405 21.77 13.99 -16.37
CA ALA A 405 22.61 14.42 -15.25
C ALA A 405 21.79 15.17 -14.18
N PHE A 406 20.85 16.02 -14.60
CA PHE A 406 19.96 16.70 -13.67
C PHE A 406 19.03 15.72 -12.95
N GLN A 407 18.46 14.75 -13.66
CA GLN A 407 17.63 13.71 -13.06
C GLN A 407 18.39 12.92 -12.00
N GLU A 408 19.61 12.47 -12.28
CA GLU A 408 20.44 11.73 -11.32
C GLU A 408 20.70 12.57 -10.06
N ASN A 409 21.09 13.83 -10.21
CA ASN A 409 21.31 14.74 -9.09
C ASN A 409 20.05 14.99 -8.26
N THR A 410 18.89 15.17 -8.90
CA THR A 410 17.61 15.37 -8.19
C THR A 410 17.19 14.11 -7.43
N VAL A 411 17.44 12.92 -7.98
CA VAL A 411 17.17 11.64 -7.30
C VAL A 411 18.02 11.53 -6.04
N ASP A 412 19.33 11.82 -6.14
CA ASP A 412 20.23 11.77 -4.98
C ASP A 412 19.82 12.81 -3.92
N HIS A 413 19.56 14.05 -4.33
CA HIS A 413 19.11 15.13 -3.45
C HIS A 413 17.87 14.71 -2.63
N TYR A 414 16.78 14.30 -3.30
CA TYR A 414 15.57 13.88 -2.58
C TYR A 414 15.77 12.64 -1.72
N HIS A 415 16.62 11.69 -2.13
CA HIS A 415 16.95 10.55 -1.28
C HIS A 415 17.70 10.93 -0.01
N GLU A 416 18.59 11.93 -0.07
CA GLU A 416 19.26 12.47 1.10
C GLU A 416 18.28 13.16 2.04
N GLU A 417 17.37 13.98 1.52
CA GLU A 417 16.34 14.62 2.34
C GLU A 417 15.40 13.61 3.01
N GLU A 418 14.92 12.62 2.26
CA GLU A 418 14.03 11.56 2.76
C GLU A 418 14.69 10.72 3.85
N ARG A 419 16.00 10.50 3.75
CA ARG A 419 16.78 9.69 4.70
C ARG A 419 17.21 10.49 5.92
N ASP A 420 17.66 11.73 5.73
CA ASP A 420 18.42 12.48 6.73
C ASP A 420 17.65 13.69 7.29
N LEU A 421 16.76 14.32 6.52
CA LEU A 421 16.02 15.51 6.93
C LEU A 421 14.60 15.22 7.40
N LEU A 422 13.79 14.55 6.59
CA LEU A 422 12.38 14.30 6.91
C LEU A 422 12.18 13.55 8.23
N PRO A 423 12.99 12.52 8.59
CA PRO A 423 12.84 11.84 9.86
C PRO A 423 13.08 12.74 11.08
N LYS A 424 13.77 13.87 10.93
CA LYS A 424 13.99 14.84 12.02
C LYS A 424 12.68 15.48 12.46
N LEU A 425 11.71 15.64 11.55
CA LEU A 425 10.36 16.08 11.91
C LEU A 425 9.67 15.13 12.89
N ASN A 426 10.05 13.83 12.90
CA ASN A 426 9.49 12.83 13.82
C ASN A 426 10.01 13.01 15.25
N VAL A 427 11.23 13.55 15.40
CA VAL A 427 11.86 13.80 16.71
C VAL A 427 11.34 15.10 17.32
N ILE A 428 10.87 16.02 16.48
CA ILE A 428 10.23 17.25 16.93
C ILE A 428 8.82 16.86 17.37
N ASP A 429 8.63 16.69 18.67
CA ASP A 429 7.31 16.52 19.30
C ASP A 429 6.48 17.81 19.08
N LEU A 430 5.93 17.94 17.88
CA LEU A 430 5.02 19.00 17.47
C LEU A 430 3.63 18.57 17.93
N ALA A 431 3.02 19.38 18.80
CA ALA A 431 1.61 19.21 19.09
C ALA A 431 0.80 19.16 17.77
N THR A 432 -0.18 18.26 17.67
CA THR A 432 -1.00 18.05 16.47
C THR A 432 -1.50 19.36 15.85
N LYS A 433 -1.93 20.31 16.69
CA LYS A 433 -2.35 21.64 16.25
C LYS A 433 -1.28 22.43 15.49
N LYS A 434 -0.02 22.34 15.92
CA LYS A 434 1.11 23.00 15.23
C LYS A 434 1.43 22.31 13.91
N GLN A 435 1.22 20.99 13.82
CA GLN A 435 1.33 20.30 12.55
C GLN A 435 0.23 20.75 11.57
N ASP A 436 -1.01 20.88 12.02
CA ASP A 436 -2.10 21.36 11.16
C ASP A 436 -1.82 22.79 10.65
N GLU A 437 -1.35 23.69 11.52
CA GLU A 437 -0.98 25.07 11.16
C GLU A 437 0.13 25.14 10.10
N LEU A 438 1.17 24.32 10.24
CA LEU A 438 2.26 24.25 9.27
C LEU A 438 1.78 23.66 7.92
N MET A 439 0.79 22.73 7.92
CA MET A 439 0.31 22.09 6.68
C MET A 439 -0.46 23.12 5.85
N VAL A 440 -1.28 23.92 6.52
CA VAL A 440 -1.97 25.06 5.90
C VAL A 440 -0.99 26.05 5.31
N GLN A 441 0.15 26.31 5.97
CA GLN A 441 1.20 27.18 5.42
C GLN A 441 1.85 26.58 4.17
N CYS A 442 2.18 25.28 4.17
CA CYS A 442 2.70 24.60 2.98
C CYS A 442 1.76 24.74 1.79
N PHE A 443 0.47 24.42 1.98
CA PHE A 443 -0.53 24.55 0.92
C PHE A 443 -0.73 26.00 0.46
N GLY A 444 -0.60 26.97 1.37
CA GLY A 444 -0.69 28.40 1.04
C GLY A 444 0.50 28.93 0.24
N ILE A 445 1.70 28.39 0.44
CA ILE A 445 2.89 28.76 -0.34
C ILE A 445 2.84 28.15 -1.73
N MET A 446 2.32 26.93 -1.84
CA MET A 446 2.23 26.19 -3.10
C MET A 446 0.89 26.46 -3.82
N GLU A 447 0.52 27.74 -3.99
CA GLU A 447 -0.78 28.14 -4.53
C GLU A 447 -0.97 27.67 -5.98
N ASP A 448 0.06 27.74 -6.84
CA ASP A 448 -0.06 27.24 -8.22
C ASP A 448 -0.16 25.72 -8.26
N SER A 449 0.64 25.00 -7.46
CA SER A 449 0.65 23.54 -7.33
C SER A 449 -0.70 23.00 -6.86
N HIS A 450 -1.40 23.75 -6.00
CA HIS A 450 -2.74 23.41 -5.52
C HIS A 450 -3.85 24.15 -6.28
N GLY A 451 -3.49 24.83 -7.36
CA GLY A 451 -4.39 25.46 -8.32
C GLY A 451 -4.16 24.90 -9.72
N ARG A 452 -3.60 25.71 -10.62
CA ARG A 452 -3.44 25.38 -12.05
C ARG A 452 -2.58 24.13 -12.31
N LEU A 453 -1.61 23.83 -11.45
CA LEU A 453 -0.70 22.70 -11.60
C LEU A 453 -1.18 21.46 -10.85
N LEU A 454 -2.29 21.51 -10.10
CA LEU A 454 -2.77 20.35 -9.35
C LEU A 454 -2.98 19.10 -10.23
N PRO A 455 -3.63 19.17 -11.41
CA PRO A 455 -3.75 18.00 -12.28
C PRO A 455 -2.39 17.43 -12.70
N PHE A 456 -1.41 18.31 -12.95
CA PHE A 456 -0.04 17.91 -13.27
C PHE A 456 0.63 17.22 -12.08
N LEU A 457 0.59 17.82 -10.89
CA LEU A 457 1.11 17.24 -9.65
C LEU A 457 0.52 15.85 -9.38
N LEU A 458 -0.81 15.69 -9.52
CA LEU A 458 -1.46 14.40 -9.30
C LEU A 458 -1.11 13.36 -10.39
N GLN A 459 -0.91 13.78 -11.66
CA GLN A 459 -0.52 12.88 -12.75
C GLN A 459 0.88 12.26 -12.55
N GLY A 460 1.69 12.87 -11.69
CA GLY A 460 2.98 12.31 -11.26
C GLY A 460 2.85 11.25 -10.17
N MET A 461 1.65 11.00 -9.63
CA MET A 461 1.40 10.09 -8.52
C MET A 461 0.67 8.81 -8.99
N GLU A 462 0.89 7.71 -8.28
CA GLU A 462 0.07 6.50 -8.43
C GLU A 462 -1.34 6.73 -7.86
N PRO A 463 -2.35 5.95 -8.27
CA PRO A 463 -3.73 6.15 -7.79
C PRO A 463 -3.87 6.17 -6.25
N HIS A 464 -3.14 5.30 -5.54
CA HIS A 464 -3.14 5.27 -4.08
C HIS A 464 -2.45 6.47 -3.44
N GLU A 465 -1.46 7.04 -4.12
CA GLU A 465 -0.72 8.24 -3.69
C GLU A 465 -1.59 9.49 -3.88
N VAL A 466 -2.32 9.59 -5.00
CA VAL A 466 -3.33 10.63 -5.23
C VAL A 466 -4.35 10.64 -4.10
N ILE A 467 -4.86 9.47 -3.71
CA ILE A 467 -5.84 9.35 -2.61
C ILE A 467 -5.24 9.88 -1.30
N GLN A 468 -4.03 9.45 -0.94
CA GLN A 468 -3.37 9.93 0.28
C GLN A 468 -3.15 11.44 0.26
N TYR A 469 -2.72 11.98 -0.88
CA TYR A 469 -2.48 13.41 -1.02
C TYR A 469 -3.75 14.24 -0.82
N LEU A 470 -4.85 13.81 -1.43
CA LEU A 470 -6.15 14.47 -1.31
C LEU A 470 -6.72 14.35 0.11
N GLU A 471 -6.47 13.25 0.82
CA GLU A 471 -6.84 13.08 2.23
C GLU A 471 -6.09 14.07 3.15
N LEU A 472 -4.79 14.26 2.94
CA LEU A 472 -3.98 15.25 3.68
C LEU A 472 -4.44 16.69 3.41
N LEU A 473 -4.67 16.99 2.14
CA LEU A 473 -5.18 18.27 1.69
C LEU A 473 -6.53 18.57 2.35
N LYS A 474 -7.48 17.64 2.31
CA LYS A 474 -8.79 17.80 2.92
C LYS A 474 -8.70 18.06 4.43
N LYS A 475 -7.95 17.25 5.16
CA LYS A 475 -7.78 17.36 6.63
C LYS A 475 -7.31 18.76 7.02
N SER A 476 -6.40 19.33 6.22
CA SER A 476 -5.83 20.66 6.45
C SER A 476 -6.85 21.80 6.28
N PHE A 477 -8.04 21.52 5.74
CA PHE A 477 -9.11 22.49 5.54
C PHE A 477 -10.47 22.06 6.16
N GLU A 478 -10.48 21.09 7.08
CA GLU A 478 -11.68 20.68 7.83
C GLU A 478 -12.27 21.89 8.59
N GLY A 479 -13.53 22.23 8.26
CA GLY A 479 -14.16 23.51 8.63
C GLY A 479 -14.96 24.17 7.50
N GLY A 480 -14.85 23.65 6.26
CA GLY A 480 -15.90 23.75 5.23
C GLY A 480 -15.99 25.03 4.41
N LYS A 481 -15.03 25.97 4.49
CA LYS A 481 -15.02 27.20 3.66
C LYS A 481 -13.62 27.69 3.28
N SER A 482 -12.67 26.81 2.96
CA SER A 482 -11.41 27.29 2.39
C SER A 482 -11.62 27.56 0.89
N ARG A 483 -11.27 28.78 0.44
CA ARG A 483 -11.25 29.14 -0.99
C ARG A 483 -10.41 28.14 -1.80
N LEU A 484 -9.38 27.58 -1.17
CA LEU A 484 -8.49 26.61 -1.78
C LEU A 484 -9.21 25.31 -2.16
N PHE A 485 -10.02 24.72 -1.27
CA PHE A 485 -10.75 23.49 -1.60
C PHE A 485 -11.74 23.67 -2.77
N THR A 486 -12.39 24.84 -2.83
CA THR A 486 -13.26 25.20 -3.97
C THR A 486 -12.44 25.38 -5.26
N GLY A 487 -11.28 26.05 -5.17
CA GLY A 487 -10.35 26.20 -6.29
C GLY A 487 -9.84 24.87 -6.82
N ILE A 488 -9.54 23.93 -5.93
CA ILE A 488 -9.09 22.58 -6.25
C ILE A 488 -10.16 21.81 -7.04
N LEU A 489 -11.41 21.83 -6.55
CA LEU A 489 -12.52 21.17 -7.25
C LEU A 489 -12.70 21.76 -8.65
N PHE A 490 -12.68 23.09 -8.74
CA PHE A 490 -12.74 23.81 -10.01
C PHE A 490 -11.60 23.44 -10.97
N CYS A 491 -10.37 23.33 -10.47
CA CYS A 491 -9.21 22.93 -11.27
C CYS A 491 -9.34 21.49 -11.79
N LEU A 492 -9.87 20.57 -10.99
CA LEU A 492 -10.09 19.19 -11.43
C LEU A 492 -11.23 19.07 -12.46
N GLU A 493 -12.28 19.88 -12.33
CA GLU A 493 -13.40 19.93 -13.29
C GLU A 493 -13.03 20.56 -14.63
N ASN A 494 -12.10 21.52 -14.63
CA ASN A 494 -11.74 22.32 -15.81
C ASN A 494 -10.32 21.99 -16.33
N ALA A 495 -9.76 20.85 -15.93
CA ALA A 495 -8.42 20.45 -16.37
C ALA A 495 -8.38 20.14 -17.88
N ASP A 496 -7.20 20.37 -18.48
CA ASP A 496 -6.92 19.98 -19.87
C ASP A 496 -7.23 18.48 -20.08
N GLU A 497 -7.67 18.09 -21.27
CA GLU A 497 -7.98 16.68 -21.61
C GLU A 497 -6.82 15.71 -21.34
N GLU A 498 -5.58 16.19 -21.35
CA GLU A 498 -4.39 15.39 -21.00
C GLU A 498 -4.37 14.89 -19.54
N PHE A 499 -5.18 15.48 -18.66
CA PHE A 499 -5.28 15.11 -17.24
C PHE A 499 -6.59 14.41 -16.86
N LYS A 500 -7.45 14.12 -17.84
CA LYS A 500 -8.80 13.61 -17.60
C LYS A 500 -8.86 12.36 -16.73
N ASP A 501 -7.95 11.42 -16.94
CA ASP A 501 -7.92 10.15 -16.18
C ASP A 501 -7.59 10.38 -14.69
N VAL A 502 -6.61 11.25 -14.40
CA VAL A 502 -6.24 11.56 -13.02
C VAL A 502 -7.30 12.43 -12.35
N CYS A 503 -7.89 13.38 -13.07
CA CYS A 503 -8.97 14.22 -12.58
C CYS A 503 -10.22 13.39 -12.25
N LYS A 504 -10.56 12.42 -13.11
CA LYS A 504 -11.66 11.48 -12.84
C LYS A 504 -11.39 10.68 -11.56
N THR A 505 -10.19 10.11 -11.42
CA THR A 505 -9.79 9.35 -10.23
C THR A 505 -9.88 10.21 -8.96
N ALA A 506 -9.41 11.46 -9.03
CA ALA A 506 -9.48 12.42 -7.93
C ALA A 506 -10.93 12.80 -7.58
N GLN A 507 -11.77 13.08 -8.58
CA GLN A 507 -13.17 13.49 -8.41
C GLN A 507 -14.03 12.39 -7.81
N GLU A 508 -13.95 11.17 -8.34
CA GLU A 508 -14.68 10.00 -7.80
C GLU A 508 -14.38 9.85 -6.30
N ARG A 509 -13.10 10.03 -5.93
CA ARG A 509 -12.68 9.92 -4.54
C ARG A 509 -13.15 11.09 -3.67
N ILE A 510 -13.05 12.33 -4.14
CA ILE A 510 -13.55 13.49 -3.40
C ILE A 510 -15.04 13.33 -3.12
N ILE A 511 -15.82 12.84 -4.09
CA ILE A 511 -17.25 12.55 -3.94
C ILE A 511 -17.50 11.47 -2.88
N GLU A 512 -16.79 10.34 -2.95
CA GLU A 512 -16.88 9.27 -1.93
C GLU A 512 -16.57 9.79 -0.52
N MET A 513 -15.53 10.63 -0.40
CA MET A 513 -15.11 11.22 0.87
C MET A 513 -16.12 12.24 1.41
N MET A 514 -16.79 13.02 0.54
CA MET A 514 -17.85 13.96 0.93
C MET A 514 -19.14 13.22 1.33
N ALA A 515 -19.49 12.13 0.65
CA ALA A 515 -20.61 11.28 1.03
C ALA A 515 -20.42 10.69 2.45
N LEU A 516 -19.19 10.31 2.79
CA LEU A 516 -18.83 9.78 4.11
C LEU A 516 -18.99 10.80 5.25
N GLU A 517 -18.77 12.09 4.99
CA GLU A 517 -18.96 13.17 5.97
C GLU A 517 -20.43 13.50 6.19
N ASN A 518 -21.22 13.54 5.11
CA ASN A 518 -22.66 13.75 5.21
C ASN A 518 -23.35 12.62 5.99
N ALA A 519 -22.83 11.40 5.90
CA ALA A 519 -23.29 10.28 6.73
C ALA A 519 -22.92 10.44 8.22
N LYS A 520 -21.81 11.12 8.55
CA LYS A 520 -21.42 11.43 9.94
C LYS A 520 -22.30 12.52 10.55
N THR A 521 -22.65 13.56 9.79
CA THR A 521 -23.48 14.68 10.26
C THR A 521 -24.97 14.36 10.30
N ALA A 522 -25.45 13.42 9.48
CA ALA A 522 -26.83 12.93 9.55
C ALA A 522 -27.07 11.91 10.68
N GLY A 523 -25.99 11.38 11.28
CA GLY A 523 -26.03 10.41 12.38
C GLY A 523 -25.67 10.98 13.77
N SER A 524 -25.36 12.28 13.84
CA SER A 524 -25.21 13.06 15.08
C SER A 524 -26.48 13.85 15.35
#